data_AF-A0A6L9QN11-F1
#
_entry.id   AF-A0A6L9QN11-F1
#
_cell.length_a   1.000
_cell.length_b   1.000
_cell.length_c   1.000
_cell.angle_alpha   90.00
_cell.angle_beta   90.00
_cell.angle_gamma   90.00
#
_symmetry.space_group_name_H-M   'P 1'
#
loop_
_entity.id
_entity.type
_entity.pdbx_description
1 polymer ?
#
loop_
_entity_poly.entity_id
_entity_poly.type
_entity_poly.pdbx_seq_one_letter_code
_entity_poly.pdbx_strand_id
1 'polypeptide(L)'
;MGRTLIALRPALRDLRRRPAQSLLLLIIIAATAATLTLGLLVRGAADDPWDRTRAATAGPDAVATAADTAALRDLARAPGVVEAGTPYPVLSTTLRARGATVNAVAHGRATAPDRLDRPYVTDGR
;
A
#
# COMPACT_ATOMS: atom_id res chain seq x y z
N MET A 1 0.22 -29.04 40.09
CA MET A 1 -0.38 -27.69 40.20
C MET A 1 0.16 -26.83 41.36
N GLY A 2 0.76 -27.39 42.43
CA GLY A 2 1.23 -26.58 43.58
C GLY A 2 2.58 -25.84 43.40
N ARG A 3 3.48 -26.33 42.54
CA ARG A 3 4.85 -25.78 42.40
C ARG A 3 4.89 -24.40 41.72
N THR A 4 4.00 -24.16 40.76
CA THR A 4 3.87 -22.86 40.09
C THR A 4 3.33 -21.80 41.04
N LEU A 5 2.37 -22.15 41.90
CA LEU A 5 1.82 -21.24 42.92
C LEU A 5 2.85 -20.87 44.00
N ILE A 6 3.74 -21.80 44.37
CA ILE A 6 4.84 -21.54 45.32
C ILE A 6 5.88 -20.59 44.71
N ALA A 7 6.11 -20.63 43.40
CA ALA A 7 6.99 -19.68 42.70
C ALA A 7 6.32 -18.31 42.45
N LEU A 8 5.01 -18.29 42.17
CA LEU A 8 4.27 -17.06 41.86
C LEU A 8 4.13 -16.11 43.06
N ARG A 9 3.92 -16.67 44.26
CA ARG A 9 3.76 -15.90 45.51
C ARG A 9 4.97 -15.02 45.87
N PRO A 10 6.21 -15.53 45.91
CA PRO A 10 7.38 -14.71 46.17
C PRO A 10 7.66 -13.70 45.05
N ALA A 11 7.43 -14.06 43.78
CA ALA A 11 7.56 -13.14 42.65
C ALA A 11 6.63 -11.92 42.79
N LEU A 12 5.35 -12.13 43.11
CA LEU A 12 4.38 -11.05 43.36
C LEU A 12 4.76 -10.17 44.56
N ARG A 13 5.37 -10.77 45.60
CA ARG A 13 5.83 -10.05 46.78
C ARG A 13 7.08 -9.22 46.48
N ASP A 14 7.95 -9.70 45.60
CA ASP A 14 9.14 -8.96 45.13
C ASP A 14 8.74 -7.74 44.27
N LEU A 15 7.80 -7.93 43.33
CA LEU A 15 7.22 -6.82 42.54
C LEU A 15 6.65 -5.71 43.43
N ARG A 16 5.91 -6.08 44.49
CA ARG A 16 5.33 -5.12 45.44
C ARG A 16 6.36 -4.39 46.30
N ARG A 17 7.52 -5.01 46.56
CA ARG A 17 8.59 -4.40 47.38
C ARG A 17 9.46 -3.43 46.59
N ARG A 18 9.49 -3.54 45.26
CA ARG A 18 10.30 -2.69 44.36
C ARG A 18 9.45 -2.08 43.25
N PRO A 19 8.50 -1.17 43.57
CA PRO A 19 7.52 -0.67 42.62
C PRO A 19 8.17 0.10 41.46
N ALA A 20 9.18 0.94 41.73
CA ALA A 20 9.85 1.73 40.69
C ALA A 20 10.59 0.85 39.66
N GLN A 21 11.37 -0.14 40.13
CA GLN A 21 12.10 -1.07 39.26
C GLN A 21 11.15 -1.94 38.43
N SER A 22 10.07 -2.44 39.05
CA SER A 22 9.06 -3.26 38.36
C SER A 22 8.30 -2.47 37.31
N LEU A 23 7.96 -1.21 37.61
CA LEU A 23 7.27 -0.32 36.68
C LEU A 23 8.18 0.07 35.51
N LEU A 24 9.47 0.35 35.76
CA LEU A 24 10.44 0.60 34.70
C LEU A 24 10.58 -0.61 33.77
N LEU A 25 10.69 -1.82 34.32
CA LEU A 25 10.77 -3.06 33.53
C LEU A 25 9.51 -3.28 32.70
N LEU A 26 8.33 -3.06 33.29
CA LEU A 26 7.05 -3.17 32.59
C LEU A 26 6.99 -2.18 31.42
N ILE A 27 7.41 -0.93 31.63
CA ILE A 27 7.47 0.08 30.57
C ILE A 27 8.41 -0.36 29.45
N ILE A 28 9.60 -0.87 29.78
CA ILE A 28 10.57 -1.34 28.78
C ILE A 28 9.98 -2.48 27.94
N ILE A 29 9.35 -3.47 28.58
CA ILE A 29 8.72 -4.60 27.89
C ILE A 29 7.56 -4.10 27.01
N ALA A 30 6.68 -3.26 27.54
CA ALA A 30 5.54 -2.72 26.80
C ALA A 30 6.00 -1.88 25.60
N ALA A 31 7.00 -1.02 25.78
CA ALA A 31 7.59 -0.23 24.71
C ALA A 31 8.22 -1.13 23.63
N THR A 32 8.99 -2.14 24.02
CA THR A 32 9.62 -3.08 23.08
C THR A 32 8.58 -3.85 22.28
N ALA A 33 7.54 -4.36 22.93
CA ALA A 33 6.44 -5.07 22.27
C ALA A 33 5.65 -4.14 21.33
N ALA A 34 5.39 -2.89 21.74
CA ALA A 34 4.73 -1.89 20.91
C ALA A 34 5.57 -1.55 19.67
N THR A 35 6.87 -1.31 19.84
CA THR A 35 7.80 -1.05 18.72
C THR A 35 7.86 -2.23 17.75
N LEU A 36 7.95 -3.46 18.27
CA LEU A 36 7.93 -4.67 17.44
C LEU A 36 6.61 -4.79 16.66
N THR A 37 5.49 -4.57 17.33
CA THR A 37 4.15 -4.63 16.71
C THR A 37 4.01 -3.59 15.62
N LEU A 38 4.41 -2.34 15.88
CA LEU A 38 4.41 -1.26 14.89
C LEU A 38 5.31 -1.60 13.69
N GLY A 39 6.51 -2.13 13.93
CA GLY A 39 7.44 -2.54 12.88
C GLY A 39 6.85 -3.62 11.97
N LEU A 40 6.19 -4.63 12.55
CA LEU A 40 5.53 -5.69 11.78
C LEU A 40 4.33 -5.17 10.99
N LEU A 41 3.54 -4.26 11.57
CA LEU A 41 2.36 -3.69 10.91
C LEU A 41 2.76 -2.80 9.73
N VAL A 42 3.80 -1.98 9.90
CA VAL A 42 4.38 -1.18 8.81
C VAL A 42 4.94 -2.09 7.72
N ARG A 43 5.65 -3.16 8.10
CA ARG A 43 6.19 -4.11 7.13
C ARG A 43 5.08 -4.75 6.30
N GLY A 44 4.03 -5.29 6.91
CA GLY A 44 2.92 -5.89 6.16
C GLY A 44 2.18 -4.90 5.25
N ALA A 45 2.09 -3.63 5.64
CA ALA A 45 1.54 -2.58 4.79
C ALA A 45 2.45 -2.26 3.59
N ALA A 46 3.77 -2.29 3.82
CA ALA A 46 4.82 -1.99 2.84
C ALA A 46 5.25 -3.21 2.00
N ASP A 47 4.79 -4.41 2.34
CA ASP A 47 5.03 -5.61 1.54
C ASP A 47 4.19 -5.54 0.24
N ASP A 48 4.89 -5.65 -0.88
CA ASP A 48 4.40 -5.70 -2.27
C ASP A 48 3.27 -4.70 -2.62
N PRO A 49 3.43 -3.39 -2.34
CA PRO A 49 2.41 -2.39 -2.58
C PRO A 49 2.06 -2.28 -4.07
N TRP A 50 3.06 -2.53 -4.94
CA TRP A 50 2.88 -2.56 -6.38
C TRP A 50 1.98 -3.73 -6.81
N ASP A 51 2.32 -4.96 -6.42
CA ASP A 51 1.57 -6.15 -6.84
C ASP A 51 0.14 -6.14 -6.32
N ARG A 52 -0.07 -5.65 -5.10
CA ARG A 52 -1.42 -5.47 -4.54
C ARG A 52 -2.25 -4.50 -5.38
N THR A 53 -1.68 -3.34 -5.72
CA THR A 53 -2.37 -2.33 -6.53
C THR A 53 -2.65 -2.88 -7.92
N ARG A 54 -1.64 -3.49 -8.53
CA ARG A 54 -1.73 -4.09 -9.86
C ARG A 54 -2.82 -5.16 -9.93
N ALA A 55 -2.88 -6.06 -8.96
CA ALA A 55 -3.91 -7.09 -8.89
C ALA A 55 -5.32 -6.47 -8.74
N ALA A 56 -5.45 -5.42 -7.93
CA ALA A 56 -6.73 -4.74 -7.69
C ALA A 56 -7.22 -3.94 -8.92
N THR A 57 -6.31 -3.44 -9.75
CA THR A 57 -6.64 -2.60 -10.92
C THR A 57 -6.54 -3.34 -12.27
N ALA A 58 -6.24 -4.64 -12.28
CA ALA A 58 -5.83 -5.35 -13.51
C ALA A 58 -4.72 -4.57 -14.25
N GLY A 59 -3.74 -4.10 -13.47
CA GLY A 59 -2.68 -3.21 -13.94
C GLY A 59 -1.74 -3.89 -14.95
N PRO A 60 -1.28 -3.16 -15.99
CA PRO A 60 -0.42 -3.72 -17.02
C PRO A 60 1.00 -4.00 -16.50
N ASP A 61 1.71 -4.93 -17.15
CA ASP A 61 3.15 -5.17 -16.92
C ASP A 61 4.02 -3.99 -17.38
N ALA A 62 3.60 -3.31 -18.44
CA ALA A 62 4.31 -2.21 -19.05
C ALA A 62 3.35 -1.19 -19.64
N VAL A 63 3.77 0.08 -19.64
CA VAL A 63 3.07 1.18 -20.30
C VAL A 63 4.02 1.77 -21.33
N ALA A 64 3.56 1.91 -22.57
CA ALA A 64 4.31 2.51 -23.65
C ALA A 64 3.66 3.82 -24.08
N THR A 65 4.49 4.81 -24.41
CA THR A 65 4.05 6.08 -24.98
C THR A 65 4.76 6.30 -26.31
N ALA A 66 4.02 6.82 -27.28
CA ALA A 66 4.57 7.20 -28.59
C ALA A 66 3.76 8.36 -29.15
N ALA A 67 4.42 9.20 -29.96
CA ALA A 67 3.73 10.26 -30.69
C ALA A 67 2.82 9.68 -31.80
N ASP A 68 3.23 8.57 -32.39
CA ASP A 68 2.45 7.87 -33.41
C ASP A 68 1.67 6.70 -32.81
N THR A 69 0.36 6.74 -32.99
CA THR A 69 -0.55 5.66 -32.59
C THR A 69 -0.33 4.36 -33.36
N ALA A 70 0.19 4.39 -34.59
CA ALA A 70 0.45 3.17 -35.36
C ALA A 70 1.55 2.33 -34.70
N ALA A 71 2.64 2.97 -34.26
CA ALA A 71 3.70 2.29 -33.51
C ALA A 71 3.20 1.56 -32.25
N LEU A 72 2.24 2.15 -31.52
CA LEU A 72 1.63 1.49 -30.35
C LEU A 72 0.78 0.28 -30.75
N ARG A 73 0.03 0.36 -31.86
CA ARG A 73 -0.75 -0.78 -32.35
C ARG A 73 0.15 -1.92 -32.83
N ASP A 74 1.31 -1.60 -33.40
CA ASP A 74 2.28 -2.61 -33.83
C ASP A 74 2.93 -3.27 -32.62
N LEU A 75 3.31 -2.48 -31.60
CA LEU A 75 3.80 -3.01 -30.33
C LEU A 75 2.77 -3.94 -29.65
N ALA A 76 1.49 -3.58 -29.67
CA ALA A 76 0.42 -4.40 -29.11
C ALA A 76 0.28 -5.79 -29.77
N ARG A 77 0.85 -5.99 -30.97
CA ARG A 77 0.86 -7.27 -31.70
C ARG A 77 2.23 -7.95 -31.69
N ALA A 78 3.21 -7.38 -30.99
CA ALA A 78 4.55 -7.93 -30.93
C ALA A 78 4.56 -9.31 -30.23
N PRO A 79 5.47 -10.21 -30.61
CA PRO A 79 5.66 -11.48 -29.92
C PRO A 79 5.89 -11.27 -28.41
N GLY A 80 5.16 -12.01 -27.57
CA GLY A 80 5.24 -11.91 -26.11
C GLY A 80 4.19 -11.00 -25.47
N VAL A 81 3.44 -10.21 -26.25
CA VAL A 81 2.29 -9.47 -25.75
C VAL A 81 1.08 -10.41 -25.66
N VAL A 82 0.61 -10.64 -24.43
CA VAL A 82 -0.55 -11.51 -24.16
C VAL A 82 -1.86 -10.73 -24.24
N GLU A 83 -1.86 -9.50 -23.75
CA GLU A 83 -3.00 -8.59 -23.76
C GLU A 83 -2.52 -7.15 -23.90
N ALA A 84 -3.28 -6.32 -24.63
CA ALA A 84 -2.96 -4.91 -24.83
C ALA A 84 -4.22 -4.06 -24.76
N GLY A 85 -4.13 -2.94 -24.05
CA GLY A 85 -5.20 -1.94 -23.98
C GLY A 85 -5.28 -1.10 -25.27
N THR A 86 -6.37 -0.37 -25.42
CA THR A 86 -6.52 0.54 -26.56
C THR A 86 -5.68 1.80 -26.33
N PRO A 87 -4.87 2.26 -27.32
CA PRO A 87 -4.15 3.53 -27.18
C PRO A 87 -5.10 4.70 -26.88
N TYR A 88 -4.73 5.56 -25.93
CA TYR A 88 -5.50 6.75 -25.54
C TYR A 88 -4.59 7.97 -25.45
N PRO A 89 -5.12 9.19 -25.69
CA PRO A 89 -4.34 10.41 -25.58
C PRO A 89 -4.06 10.76 -24.11
N VAL A 90 -2.89 11.33 -23.85
CA VAL A 90 -2.47 11.83 -22.54
C VAL A 90 -2.09 13.30 -22.67
N LEU A 91 -2.62 14.14 -21.76
CA LEU A 91 -2.36 15.57 -21.74
C LEU A 91 -1.90 16.01 -20.34
N SER A 92 -0.71 16.58 -20.24
CA SER A 92 -0.29 17.32 -19.05
C SER A 92 -0.92 18.72 -19.07
N THR A 93 -1.65 19.07 -18.03
CA THR A 93 -2.41 20.32 -17.91
C THR A 93 -2.43 20.83 -16.47
N THR A 94 -3.14 21.92 -16.22
CA THR A 94 -3.34 22.48 -14.88
C THR A 94 -4.84 22.58 -14.58
N LEU A 95 -5.27 22.01 -13.46
CA LEU A 95 -6.65 22.07 -12.98
C LEU A 95 -6.80 23.17 -11.93
N ARG A 96 -7.91 23.89 -11.98
CA ARG A 96 -8.30 24.90 -10.98
C ARG A 96 -9.62 24.51 -10.35
N ALA A 97 -9.63 24.34 -9.03
CA ALA A 97 -10.84 24.01 -8.28
C ALA A 97 -10.75 24.56 -6.85
N ARG A 98 -11.83 25.15 -6.35
CA ARG A 98 -11.95 25.64 -4.96
C ARG A 98 -10.75 26.51 -4.50
N GLY A 99 -10.26 27.39 -5.38
CA GLY A 99 -9.12 28.28 -5.09
C GLY A 99 -7.74 27.60 -5.17
N ALA A 100 -7.66 26.28 -5.37
CA ALA A 100 -6.43 25.56 -5.59
C ALA A 100 -6.13 25.43 -7.10
N THR A 101 -4.84 25.49 -7.45
CA THR A 101 -4.34 25.21 -8.79
C THR A 101 -3.36 24.05 -8.68
N VAL A 102 -3.57 22.98 -9.44
CA VAL A 102 -2.74 21.77 -9.40
C VAL A 102 -2.36 21.32 -10.80
N ASN A 103 -1.14 20.80 -10.94
CA ASN A 103 -0.75 20.10 -12.16
C ASN A 103 -1.51 18.78 -12.25
N ALA A 104 -1.95 18.42 -13.44
CA ALA A 104 -2.74 17.24 -13.69
C ALA A 104 -2.32 16.56 -14.99
N VAL A 105 -2.50 15.25 -15.05
CA VAL A 105 -2.37 14.47 -16.27
C VAL A 105 -3.76 13.92 -16.60
N ALA A 106 -4.31 14.33 -17.74
CA ALA A 106 -5.61 13.89 -18.22
C ALA A 106 -5.44 12.74 -19.22
N HIS A 107 -6.12 11.62 -18.97
CA HIS A 107 -6.13 10.46 -19.88
C HIS A 107 -7.48 10.41 -20.59
N GLY A 108 -7.49 10.45 -21.91
CA GLY A 108 -8.71 10.35 -22.72
C GLY A 108 -9.23 8.92 -22.86
N ARG A 109 -9.64 8.31 -21.74
CA ARG A 109 -10.13 6.92 -21.69
C ARG A 109 -11.62 6.82 -22.01
N ALA A 110 -12.07 5.64 -22.44
CA ALA A 110 -13.47 5.33 -22.60
C ALA A 110 -14.19 5.29 -21.23
N THR A 111 -15.49 5.58 -21.22
CA THR A 111 -16.31 5.57 -19.99
C THR A 111 -16.63 4.15 -19.51
N ALA A 112 -16.72 3.18 -20.42
CA ALA A 112 -16.89 1.78 -20.07
C ALA A 112 -15.56 1.21 -19.53
N PRO A 113 -15.58 0.34 -18.50
CA PRO A 113 -14.37 -0.28 -17.97
C PRO A 113 -13.67 -1.13 -19.03
N ASP A 114 -12.37 -0.89 -19.25
CA ASP A 114 -11.53 -1.74 -20.09
C ASP A 114 -11.14 -3.03 -19.34
N ARG A 115 -10.61 -4.04 -20.04
CA ARG A 115 -10.14 -5.27 -19.41
C ARG A 115 -8.88 -5.06 -18.60
N LEU A 116 -7.98 -4.21 -19.09
CA LEU A 116 -6.73 -3.79 -18.46
C LEU A 116 -6.84 -2.38 -17.86
N ASP A 117 -5.94 -2.05 -16.94
CA ASP A 117 -5.80 -0.68 -16.38
C ASP A 117 -7.13 -0.08 -15.87
N ARG A 118 -7.80 -0.83 -15.00
CA ARG A 118 -9.07 -0.42 -14.39
C ARG A 118 -8.81 0.42 -13.15
N PRO A 119 -9.09 1.73 -13.17
CA PRO A 119 -8.96 2.54 -11.98
C PRO A 119 -9.90 2.05 -10.88
N TYR A 120 -9.37 1.87 -9.66
CA TYR A 120 -10.17 1.49 -8.51
C TYR A 120 -11.10 2.63 -8.05
N VAL A 121 -10.68 3.88 -8.27
CA VAL A 121 -11.45 5.09 -7.94
C VAL A 121 -11.85 5.79 -9.23
N THR A 122 -13.15 5.85 -9.49
CA THR A 122 -13.73 6.45 -10.71
C THR A 122 -14.57 7.70 -10.45
N ASP A 123 -14.87 8.01 -9.19
CA ASP A 123 -15.54 9.24 -8.76
C ASP A 123 -14.79 9.83 -7.56
N GLY A 124 -14.81 11.16 -7.45
CA GLY A 124 -14.05 11.92 -6.46
C GLY A 124 -14.92 12.52 -5.34
N ARG A 125 -16.02 11.86 -5.00
CA ARG A 125 -16.90 12.26 -3.90
C ARG A 125 -16.31 11.96 -2.53
#